data_AF-A0A098T3L0-F1
#
_entry.id   AF-A0A098T3L0-F1
#
_cell.length_a   1.000
_cell.length_b   1.000
_cell.length_c   1.000
_cell.angle_alpha   90.00
_cell.angle_beta   90.00
_cell.angle_gamma   90.00
#
_symmetry.space_group_name_H-M   'P 1'
#
loop_
_entity.id
_entity.type
_entity.pdbx_description
1 polymer ?
#
loop_
_entity_poly.entity_id
_entity_poly.type
_entity_poly.pdbx_seq_one_letter_code
_entity_poly.pdbx_strand_id
1 'polypeptide(L)'
;LHFRTMIGTGSNPNVAAVVVIGIEPGWTKKIVDGIAATGKPVTGFSIEQNGDLKTIMNASRVAKEYVHFASELQREECSISELWISTKCGESDTTTGLGSCPTV
;
A
#
# COMPACT_ATOMS: atom_id res chain seq x y z
N LEU A 1 -6.52 7.05 13.80
CA LEU A 1 -5.17 7.16 13.21
C LEU A 1 -4.76 5.86 12.51
N HIS A 2 -4.58 4.75 13.23
CA HIS A 2 -3.98 3.51 12.70
C HIS A 2 -4.67 2.91 11.46
N PHE A 3 -5.99 2.75 11.45
CA PHE A 3 -6.70 2.25 10.26
C PHE A 3 -6.52 3.15 9.03
N ARG A 4 -6.63 4.46 9.22
CA ARG A 4 -6.45 5.43 8.13
C ARG A 4 -5.04 5.34 7.55
N THR A 5 -4.02 5.19 8.39
CA THR A 5 -2.63 5.04 7.95
C THR A 5 -2.43 3.75 7.16
N MET A 6 -2.91 2.60 7.67
CA MET A 6 -2.80 1.32 6.96
C MET A 6 -3.55 1.31 5.62
N ILE A 7 -4.75 1.88 5.59
CA ILE A 7 -5.51 2.08 4.35
C ILE A 7 -4.73 2.97 3.39
N GLY A 8 -4.15 4.07 3.87
CA GLY A 8 -3.31 4.97 3.07
C GLY A 8 -2.10 4.27 2.46
N THR A 9 -1.42 3.39 3.21
CA THR A 9 -0.31 2.58 2.69
C THR A 9 -0.76 1.68 1.54
N GLY A 10 -1.88 0.96 1.69
CA GLY A 10 -2.41 0.13 0.60
C GLY A 10 -2.98 0.93 -0.58
N SER A 11 -3.47 2.14 -0.31
CA SER A 11 -4.03 3.04 -1.33
C SER A 11 -2.96 3.73 -2.19
N ASN A 12 -1.69 3.67 -1.79
CA ASN A 12 -0.58 4.33 -2.50
C ASN A 12 -0.53 3.91 -3.99
N PRO A 13 -0.45 4.85 -4.96
CA PRO A 13 -0.39 4.53 -6.39
C PRO A 13 0.77 3.60 -6.80
N ASN A 14 1.86 3.59 -6.03
CA ASN A 14 3.00 2.69 -6.26
C ASN A 14 2.73 1.23 -5.84
N VAL A 15 1.54 0.94 -5.29
CA VAL A 15 1.11 -0.41 -4.90
C VAL A 15 0.06 -0.90 -5.89
N ALA A 16 0.42 -1.89 -6.70
CA ALA A 16 -0.46 -2.44 -7.74
C ALA A 16 -1.64 -3.26 -7.19
N ALA A 17 -1.42 -4.04 -6.14
CA ALA A 17 -2.43 -4.88 -5.49
C ALA A 17 -2.05 -5.15 -4.02
N VAL A 18 -3.03 -5.50 -3.18
CA VAL A 18 -2.82 -5.67 -1.73
C VAL A 18 -3.40 -6.97 -1.19
N VAL A 19 -2.62 -7.69 -0.38
CA VAL A 19 -3.12 -8.78 0.47
C VAL A 19 -3.11 -8.31 1.93
N VAL A 20 -4.28 -8.25 2.57
CA VAL A 20 -4.43 -7.86 3.98
C VAL A 20 -4.56 -9.13 4.81
N ILE A 21 -3.66 -9.34 5.77
CA ILE A 21 -3.75 -10.44 6.73
C ILE A 21 -3.98 -9.83 8.12
N GLY A 22 -5.13 -10.12 8.71
CA GLY A 22 -5.44 -9.71 10.07
C GLY A 22 -5.68 -10.90 10.99
N ILE A 23 -5.75 -10.63 12.30
CA ILE A 23 -6.14 -11.65 13.28
C ILE A 23 -7.62 -11.97 13.11
N GLU A 24 -8.48 -10.95 13.08
CA GLU A 24 -9.95 -11.10 13.11
C GLU A 24 -10.63 -10.43 11.88
N PRO A 25 -11.82 -10.89 11.46
CA PRO A 25 -12.47 -10.49 10.20
C PRO A 25 -12.95 -9.04 10.12
N GLY A 26 -13.41 -8.43 11.21
CA GLY A 26 -13.96 -7.08 11.25
C GLY A 26 -12.94 -6.00 10.89
N TRP A 27 -11.80 -5.96 11.59
CA TRP A 27 -10.71 -5.02 11.32
C TRP A 27 -10.04 -5.28 9.98
N THR A 28 -9.89 -6.56 9.60
CA THR A 28 -9.39 -6.95 8.28
C THR A 28 -10.28 -6.35 7.19
N LYS A 29 -11.60 -6.57 7.30
CA LYS A 29 -12.59 -6.06 6.34
C LYS A 29 -12.57 -4.53 6.27
N LYS A 30 -12.44 -3.83 7.40
CA LYS A 30 -12.35 -2.37 7.40
C LYS A 30 -11.17 -1.83 6.58
N ILE A 31 -10.02 -2.50 6.63
CA ILE A 31 -8.84 -2.11 5.85
C ILE A 31 -9.05 -2.46 4.37
N VAL A 32 -9.56 -3.66 4.08
CA VAL A 32 -9.86 -4.11 2.71
C VAL A 32 -10.83 -3.17 2.03
N ASP A 33 -11.98 -2.87 2.66
CA ASP A 33 -13.01 -1.98 2.11
C ASP A 33 -12.44 -0.58 1.84
N GLY A 34 -11.58 -0.08 2.74
CA GLY A 34 -10.94 1.22 2.58
C GLY A 34 -9.97 1.28 1.40
N ILE A 35 -9.20 0.22 1.16
CA ILE A 35 -8.28 0.12 0.02
C ILE A 35 -9.06 -0.13 -1.28
N ALA A 36 -10.10 -0.96 -1.23
CA ALA A 36 -10.93 -1.32 -2.38
C ALA A 36 -11.61 -0.11 -3.03
N ALA A 37 -11.90 0.93 -2.24
CA ALA A 37 -12.43 2.21 -2.74
C ALA A 37 -11.51 2.90 -3.76
N THR A 38 -10.22 2.54 -3.82
CA THR A 38 -9.27 3.03 -4.85
C THR A 38 -9.40 2.31 -6.19
N GLY A 39 -10.18 1.22 -6.27
CA GLY A 39 -10.36 0.41 -7.48
C GLY A 39 -9.27 -0.63 -7.72
N LYS A 40 -8.19 -0.66 -6.92
CA LYS A 40 -7.12 -1.66 -7.07
C LYS A 40 -7.52 -3.03 -6.50
N PRO A 41 -6.95 -4.14 -7.01
CA PRO A 41 -7.17 -5.46 -6.46
C PRO A 41 -6.72 -5.55 -4.99
N VAL A 42 -7.62 -5.95 -4.10
CA VAL A 42 -7.32 -6.18 -2.69
C VAL A 42 -8.09 -7.38 -2.16
N THR A 43 -7.42 -8.23 -1.39
CA THR A 43 -8.03 -9.40 -0.75
C THR A 43 -7.65 -9.47 0.72
N GLY A 44 -8.63 -9.72 1.59
CA GLY A 44 -8.44 -9.90 3.03
C GLY A 44 -8.48 -11.36 3.45
N PHE A 45 -7.63 -11.71 4.40
CA PHE A 45 -7.65 -12.97 5.13
C PHE A 45 -7.57 -12.72 6.63
N SER A 46 -8.23 -13.59 7.39
CA SER A 46 -8.23 -13.52 8.85
C SER A 46 -7.85 -14.87 9.43
N ILE A 47 -6.92 -14.85 10.38
CA ILE A 47 -6.39 -16.06 11.02
C ILE A 47 -7.48 -16.71 11.89
N GLU A 48 -8.26 -15.91 12.61
CA GLU A 48 -9.42 -16.37 13.34
C GLU A 48 -10.38 -17.13 12.41
N GLN A 49 -10.94 -18.24 12.90
CA GLN A 49 -11.83 -19.16 12.16
C GLN A 49 -11.17 -19.97 11.04
N ASN A 50 -9.93 -19.66 10.65
CA ASN A 50 -9.23 -20.33 9.55
C ASN A 50 -7.94 -21.05 9.98
N GLY A 51 -7.28 -20.57 11.04
CA GLY A 51 -5.97 -21.02 11.48
C GLY A 51 -4.84 -20.52 10.57
N ASP A 52 -3.61 -20.54 11.08
CA ASP A 52 -2.43 -19.98 10.42
C ASP A 52 -2.13 -20.67 9.09
N LEU A 53 -2.04 -22.01 9.08
CA LEU A 53 -1.63 -22.77 7.90
C LEU A 53 -2.55 -22.56 6.70
N LYS A 54 -3.87 -22.55 6.94
CA LYS A 54 -4.87 -22.32 5.88
C LYS A 54 -4.83 -20.87 5.40
N THR A 55 -4.66 -19.93 6.32
CA THR A 55 -4.54 -18.50 6.01
C THR A 55 -3.31 -18.23 5.14
N ILE A 56 -2.15 -18.77 5.52
CA ILE A 56 -0.91 -18.68 4.75
C ILE A 56 -1.10 -19.28 3.36
N MET A 57 -1.62 -20.51 3.27
CA MET A 57 -1.86 -21.17 1.97
C MET A 57 -2.73 -20.31 1.05
N ASN A 58 -3.84 -19.77 1.55
CA ASN A 58 -4.77 -18.98 0.75
C ASN A 58 -4.18 -17.61 0.37
N ALA A 59 -3.53 -16.92 1.32
CA ALA A 59 -2.89 -15.64 1.08
C ALA A 59 -1.75 -15.76 0.07
N SER A 60 -0.91 -16.80 0.16
CA SER A 60 0.18 -17.06 -0.79
C SER A 60 -0.33 -17.31 -2.20
N ARG A 61 -1.46 -18.00 -2.37
CA ARG A 61 -2.07 -18.21 -3.70
C ARG A 61 -2.50 -16.90 -4.33
N VAL A 62 -3.20 -16.04 -3.58
CA VAL A 62 -3.62 -14.73 -4.11
C VAL A 62 -2.43 -13.81 -4.36
N ALA A 63 -1.43 -13.81 -3.47
CA ALA A 63 -0.21 -13.05 -3.67
C ALA A 63 0.51 -13.45 -4.97
N LYS A 64 0.57 -14.75 -5.30
CA LYS A 64 1.12 -15.22 -6.57
C LYS A 64 0.36 -14.64 -7.77
N GLU A 65 -0.97 -14.71 -7.76
CA GLU A 65 -1.78 -14.16 -8.87
C GLU A 65 -1.60 -12.65 -9.02
N TYR A 66 -1.51 -11.93 -7.90
CA TYR A 66 -1.25 -10.48 -7.91
C TYR A 66 0.16 -10.13 -8.39
N VAL A 67 1.16 -10.94 -8.10
CA VAL A 67 2.51 -10.76 -8.64
C VAL A 67 2.52 -10.99 -10.15
N HIS A 68 1.83 -12.01 -10.66
CA HIS A 68 1.69 -12.23 -12.11
C HIS A 68 1.03 -11.02 -12.78
N PHE A 69 -0.14 -10.59 -12.28
CA PHE A 69 -0.84 -9.39 -12.76
C PHE A 69 0.07 -8.14 -12.75
N ALA A 70 0.72 -7.86 -11.61
CA ALA A 70 1.52 -6.66 -11.45
C ALA A 70 2.78 -6.66 -12.33
N SER A 71 3.34 -7.82 -12.62
CA SER A 71 4.54 -7.96 -13.47
C SER A 71 4.25 -7.71 -14.95
N GLU A 72 2.98 -7.83 -15.37
CA GLU A 72 2.56 -7.57 -16.75
C GLU A 72 2.31 -6.08 -17.02
N LEU A 73 2.10 -5.28 -15.96
CA LEU A 73 1.87 -3.84 -16.08
C LEU A 73 3.08 -3.13 -16.72
N GLN A 74 2.82 -2.36 -17.77
CA GLN A 74 3.83 -1.54 -18.44
C GLN A 74 3.71 -0.09 -18.00
N ARG A 75 4.84 0.64 -18.03
CA ARG A 75 4.83 2.08 -17.78
C ARG A 75 4.14 2.80 -18.93
N GLU A 76 3.37 3.83 -18.61
CA GLU A 76 2.75 4.72 -19.57
C GLU A 76 3.19 6.16 -19.34
N GLU A 77 3.02 7.01 -20.35
CA GLU A 77 3.20 8.44 -20.18
C GLU A 77 2.13 8.97 -19.21
N CYS A 78 2.55 9.81 -18.27
CA CYS A 78 1.66 10.48 -17.32
C CYS A 78 2.01 11.97 -17.24
N SER A 79 1.03 12.78 -16.87
CA SER A 79 1.22 14.21 -16.66
C SER A 79 1.99 14.46 -15.36
N ILE A 80 2.81 15.51 -15.33
CA ILE A 80 3.45 15.97 -14.09
C ILE A 80 2.43 16.30 -12.99
N SER A 81 1.20 16.66 -13.37
CA SER A 81 0.10 16.93 -12.43
C SER A 81 -0.40 15.69 -11.68
N GLU A 82 -0.03 14.48 -12.12
CA GLU A 82 -0.38 13.22 -11.48
C GLU A 82 0.66 12.82 -10.41
N LEU A 83 1.80 13.51 -10.36
CA LEU A 83 2.83 13.26 -9.37
C LEU A 83 2.44 13.82 -8.01
N TRP A 84 2.53 12.96 -6.99
CA TRP A 84 2.44 13.39 -5.58
C TRP A 84 3.84 13.41 -4.97
N ILE A 85 4.42 14.60 -4.82
CA ILE A 85 5.77 14.80 -4.31
C ILE A 85 5.71 15.33 -2.88
N SER A 86 6.47 14.72 -1.97
CA SER A 86 6.62 15.18 -0.59
C SER A 86 8.08 15.24 -0.24
N THR A 87 8.49 16.27 0.48
CA THR A 87 9.87 16.49 0.90
C THR A 87 9.92 16.49 2.42
N LYS A 88 11.00 15.94 2.98
CA LYS A 88 11.24 15.89 4.43
C LYS A 88 12.72 16.07 4.68
N CYS A 89 13.08 17.03 5.52
CA CYS A 89 14.47 17.20 5.95
C CYS A 89 14.86 16.03 6.86
N GLY A 90 15.98 15.37 6.57
CA GLY A 90 16.52 14.29 7.40
C GLY A 90 16.86 14.81 8.79
N GLU A 91 17.93 15.62 8.83
CA GLU A 91 18.47 16.33 9.98
C GLU A 91 18.69 17.80 9.56
N SER A 92 18.62 18.71 10.52
CA SER A 92 18.91 20.12 10.27
C SER A 92 20.41 20.35 10.37
N ASP A 93 21.00 21.05 9.39
CA ASP A 93 22.36 21.57 9.46
C ASP A 93 22.40 23.09 9.16
N THR A 94 23.58 23.70 9.30
CA THR A 94 23.78 25.14 9.12
C THR A 94 23.62 25.60 7.67
N THR A 95 23.54 24.69 6.70
CA THR A 95 23.43 24.96 5.26
C THR A 95 22.06 24.61 4.69
N THR A 96 21.23 23.88 5.43
CA THR A 96 19.93 23.35 5.00
C THR A 96 19.03 24.47 4.47
N GLY A 97 18.91 25.57 5.20
CA GLY A 97 18.13 26.74 4.79
C GLY A 97 18.81 27.65 3.74
N LEU A 98 20.07 27.39 3.40
CA LEU A 98 20.87 28.23 2.49
C LEU A 98 21.15 27.56 1.13
N GLY A 99 21.06 26.24 1.06
CA GLY A 99 21.39 25.47 -0.15
C GLY A 99 20.28 24.51 -0.57
N SER A 100 20.06 23.45 0.22
CA SER A 100 19.17 22.35 -0.19
C SER A 100 17.69 22.74 -0.16
N CYS A 101 17.18 23.32 0.92
CA CYS A 101 15.75 23.68 1.01
C CYS A 101 15.29 24.72 -0.03
N PRO A 102 16.07 25.76 -0.37
CA PRO A 102 15.67 26.70 -1.43
C PRO A 102 15.66 26.11 -2.84
N THR A 103 16.37 25.01 -3.07
CA THR A 103 16.47 24.34 -4.39
C THR A 103 15.37 23.31 -4.59
N VAL A 104 14.83 22.77 -3.49
CA VAL A 104 13.76 21.75 -3.44
C VAL A 104 12.40 22.42 -3.51
#